data_AF-A0A1S1QJR5-F1
#
_entry.id   AF-A0A1S1QJR5-F1
#
_cell.length_a   1.000
_cell.length_b   1.000
_cell.length_c   1.000
_cell.angle_alpha   90.00
_cell.angle_beta   90.00
_cell.angle_gamma   90.00
#
_symmetry.space_group_name_H-M   'P 1'
#
loop_
_entity.id
_entity.type
_entity.pdbx_description
1 polymer ?
#
loop_
_entity_poly.entity_id
_entity_poly.type
_entity_poly.pdbx_seq_one_letter_code
_entity_poly.pdbx_strand_id
1 'polypeptide(L)'
;MPWKPDRALMLGLTVLACAVGVGLLANVALAGFFGLSALLVAGARGPRRTAAIGALAVVVAVLSGIWDHRFGQSQHLAAIVLVAAQSAVAVWIAVHRTLRESELRHRESELRRVRAVADVAQRALLPEVPTMLDGARLAARYLSAAEEASVGGDLYEVVATKHTIRVIIGDVRGKGLPAVRLASVVLGAFREAAVTWLEPEQVAAACAKAVNREADAEDFVTALLLDIHPDGRLSLCSAGHHPPMHLPMRSSTGATAAAGQDAQAGGEIRLKSPSPPLGLAERFTPSAARWAVGDRLLLFTDGLIEARSPSGEFFPLEDHLDALLDGTIEEALDRLTERVTRHAGGHLRDDLAMLLIERRPLASEPTVPRQPSAADSGEPRTAPGAPDPDAPDPDALDPDAGPAAETAGAAAGNPGHIRGNGPGPSGWRRLRVGRSHRSG
;
A
#
# COMPACT_ATOMS: atom_id res chain seq x y z
N MET A 1 -41.68 -15.38 0.30
CA MET A 1 -40.63 -15.91 -0.60
C MET A 1 -41.27 -16.93 -1.53
N PRO A 2 -41.30 -16.72 -2.86
CA PRO A 2 -41.84 -17.72 -3.77
C PRO A 2 -40.95 -18.97 -3.73
N TRP A 3 -41.58 -20.12 -3.50
CA TRP A 3 -40.97 -21.44 -3.45
C TRP A 3 -40.41 -21.77 -4.85
N LYS A 4 -39.12 -21.50 -5.09
CA LYS A 4 -38.47 -21.90 -6.35
C LYS A 4 -38.31 -23.42 -6.32
N PRO A 5 -38.96 -24.17 -7.24
CA PRO A 5 -38.86 -25.62 -7.28
C PRO A 5 -37.40 -26.02 -7.54
N ASP A 6 -36.93 -26.96 -6.73
CA ASP A 6 -35.53 -27.28 -6.58
C ASP A 6 -35.07 -28.16 -7.76
N ARG A 7 -34.71 -27.54 -8.89
CA ARG A 7 -34.53 -28.18 -10.22
C ARG A 7 -33.79 -29.52 -10.24
N ALA A 8 -32.73 -29.72 -9.44
CA ALA A 8 -32.01 -30.99 -9.41
C ALA A 8 -32.76 -32.12 -8.67
N LEU A 9 -33.59 -31.77 -7.67
CA LEU A 9 -34.50 -32.73 -7.02
C LEU A 9 -35.61 -33.11 -7.98
N MET A 10 -36.18 -32.13 -8.68
CA MET A 10 -37.20 -32.38 -9.72
C MET A 10 -36.63 -33.27 -10.82
N LEU A 11 -35.43 -33.00 -11.32
CA LEU A 11 -34.76 -33.83 -12.33
C LEU A 11 -34.52 -35.26 -11.82
N GLY A 12 -34.03 -35.44 -10.59
CA GLY A 12 -33.84 -36.76 -9.99
C GLY A 12 -35.15 -37.54 -9.86
N LEU A 13 -36.22 -36.88 -9.40
CA LEU A 13 -37.56 -37.47 -9.31
C LEU A 13 -38.15 -37.79 -10.69
N THR A 14 -37.95 -36.92 -11.68
CA THR A 14 -38.40 -37.16 -13.06
C THR A 14 -37.67 -38.35 -13.68
N VAL A 15 -36.35 -38.47 -13.49
CA VAL A 15 -35.57 -39.61 -13.99
C VAL A 15 -36.04 -40.91 -13.32
N LEU A 16 -36.29 -40.88 -12.01
CA LEU A 16 -36.86 -42.03 -11.30
C LEU A 16 -38.25 -42.39 -11.85
N ALA A 17 -39.14 -41.42 -12.00
CA ALA A 17 -40.50 -41.61 -12.52
C ALA A 17 -40.51 -42.13 -13.97
N CYS A 18 -39.64 -41.61 -14.84
CA CYS A 18 -39.47 -42.09 -16.21
C CYS A 18 -38.96 -43.54 -16.23
N ALA A 19 -37.96 -43.88 -15.42
CA ALA A 19 -37.44 -45.24 -15.34
C ALA A 19 -38.52 -46.23 -14.89
N VAL A 20 -39.35 -45.84 -13.91
CA VAL A 20 -40.51 -46.63 -13.46
C VAL A 20 -41.55 -46.77 -14.58
N GLY A 21 -41.92 -45.66 -15.24
CA GLY A 21 -42.91 -45.66 -16.32
C GLY A 21 -42.51 -46.53 -17.51
N VAL A 22 -41.23 -46.49 -17.91
CA VAL A 22 -40.71 -47.36 -18.98
C VAL A 22 -40.72 -48.83 -18.54
N GLY A 23 -40.33 -49.13 -17.30
CA GLY A 23 -40.40 -50.49 -16.76
C GLY A 23 -41.82 -51.07 -16.82
N LEU A 24 -42.81 -50.28 -16.40
CA LEU A 24 -44.22 -50.66 -16.40
C LEU A 24 -44.80 -50.88 -17.80
N LEU A 25 -44.45 -50.01 -18.77
CA LEU A 25 -45.01 -50.05 -20.12
C LEU A 25 -44.32 -51.08 -21.04
N ALA A 26 -43.01 -51.30 -20.87
CA ALA A 26 -42.23 -52.15 -21.76
C ALA A 26 -42.05 -53.59 -21.24
N ASN A 27 -42.44 -53.89 -19.99
CA ASN A 27 -42.21 -55.18 -19.33
C ASN A 27 -40.72 -55.61 -19.36
N VAL A 28 -39.82 -54.63 -19.28
CA VAL A 28 -38.35 -54.82 -19.24
C VAL A 28 -37.85 -54.56 -17.82
N ALA A 29 -36.99 -55.44 -17.31
CA ALA A 29 -36.41 -55.33 -15.98
C ALA A 29 -35.39 -54.17 -15.89
N LEU A 30 -35.88 -52.94 -15.70
CA LEU A 30 -35.08 -51.73 -15.54
C LEU A 30 -34.79 -51.37 -14.08
N ALA A 31 -35.17 -52.22 -13.13
CA ALA A 31 -35.03 -51.96 -11.69
C ALA A 31 -33.60 -51.57 -11.27
N GLY A 32 -32.58 -52.10 -11.94
CA GLY A 32 -31.17 -51.76 -11.69
C GLY A 32 -30.76 -50.31 -12.02
N PHE A 33 -31.62 -49.53 -12.71
CA PHE A 33 -31.34 -48.15 -13.10
C PHE A 33 -31.94 -47.10 -12.16
N PHE A 34 -32.80 -47.50 -11.21
CA PHE A 34 -33.45 -46.55 -10.30
C PHE A 34 -32.45 -45.77 -9.43
N GLY A 35 -31.29 -46.35 -9.12
CA GLY A 35 -30.21 -45.70 -8.36
C GLY A 35 -29.52 -44.53 -9.09
N LEU A 36 -29.68 -44.40 -10.41
CA LEU A 36 -29.15 -43.25 -11.17
C LEU A 36 -29.76 -41.92 -10.73
N SER A 37 -31.01 -41.94 -10.24
CA SER A 37 -31.69 -40.75 -9.71
C SER A 37 -30.93 -40.14 -8.51
N ALA A 38 -30.42 -40.98 -7.61
CA ALA A 38 -29.64 -40.55 -6.45
C ALA A 38 -28.27 -39.98 -6.89
N LEU A 39 -27.62 -40.56 -7.90
CA LEU A 39 -26.35 -40.08 -8.43
C LEU A 39 -26.46 -38.68 -9.05
N LEU A 40 -27.54 -38.41 -9.80
CA LEU A 40 -27.82 -37.08 -10.35
C LEU A 40 -28.02 -36.04 -9.23
N VAL A 41 -28.69 -36.42 -8.14
CA VAL A 41 -28.95 -35.53 -7.00
C VAL A 41 -27.67 -35.27 -6.20
N ALA A 42 -26.80 -36.27 -6.04
CA ALA A 42 -25.49 -36.13 -5.41
C ALA A 42 -24.62 -35.07 -6.11
N GLY A 43 -24.75 -34.94 -7.43
CA GLY A 43 -24.07 -33.94 -8.24
C GLY A 43 -24.56 -32.50 -8.04
N ALA A 44 -25.55 -32.23 -7.19
CA ALA A 44 -26.07 -30.88 -6.98
C ALA A 44 -26.54 -30.57 -5.54
N ARG A 45 -26.68 -31.58 -4.68
CA ARG A 45 -27.32 -31.43 -3.36
C ARG A 45 -26.56 -32.12 -2.25
N GLY A 46 -26.86 -31.68 -1.03
CA GLY A 46 -26.28 -32.23 0.18
C GLY A 46 -26.74 -33.66 0.47
N PRO A 47 -26.01 -34.37 1.34
CA PRO A 47 -26.14 -35.81 1.53
C PRO A 47 -27.52 -36.26 2.05
N ARG A 48 -28.19 -35.44 2.85
CA ARG A 48 -29.54 -35.75 3.37
C ARG A 48 -30.58 -35.92 2.27
N ARG A 49 -30.53 -35.07 1.23
CA ARG A 49 -31.47 -35.08 0.10
C ARG A 49 -31.16 -36.23 -0.86
N THR A 50 -29.88 -36.48 -1.10
CA THR A 50 -29.40 -37.64 -1.87
C THR A 50 -29.81 -38.96 -1.21
N ALA A 51 -29.67 -39.05 0.12
CA ALA A 51 -30.08 -40.23 0.88
C ALA A 51 -31.60 -40.47 0.81
N ALA A 52 -32.42 -39.42 0.87
CA ALA A 52 -33.87 -39.54 0.75
C ALA A 52 -34.30 -40.10 -0.62
N ILE A 53 -33.69 -39.62 -1.72
CA ILE A 53 -33.97 -40.12 -3.07
C ILE A 53 -33.41 -41.54 -3.26
N GLY A 54 -32.22 -41.83 -2.75
CA GLY A 54 -31.67 -43.19 -2.75
C GLY A 54 -32.55 -44.18 -2.00
N ALA A 55 -33.06 -43.81 -0.82
CA ALA A 55 -34.01 -44.63 -0.07
C ALA A 55 -35.32 -44.85 -0.84
N LEU A 56 -35.86 -43.80 -1.46
CA LEU A 56 -37.05 -43.93 -2.32
C LEU A 56 -36.80 -44.86 -3.51
N ALA A 57 -35.64 -44.75 -4.18
CA ALA A 57 -35.27 -45.63 -5.28
C ALA A 57 -35.16 -47.10 -4.85
N VAL A 58 -34.63 -47.37 -3.65
CA VAL A 58 -34.59 -48.73 -3.08
C VAL A 58 -35.99 -49.25 -2.79
N VAL A 59 -36.88 -48.43 -2.18
CA VAL A 59 -38.28 -48.82 -1.92
C VAL A 59 -39.00 -49.16 -3.22
N VAL A 60 -38.84 -48.33 -4.25
CA VAL A 60 -39.43 -48.58 -5.58
C VAL A 60 -38.84 -49.84 -6.22
N ALA A 61 -37.54 -50.10 -6.07
CA ALA A 61 -36.90 -51.32 -6.55
C ALA A 61 -37.43 -52.58 -5.85
N VAL A 62 -37.80 -52.52 -4.57
CA VAL A 62 -38.44 -53.64 -3.85
C VAL A 62 -39.86 -53.86 -4.34
N LEU A 63 -40.63 -52.79 -4.52
CA LEU A 63 -42.03 -52.87 -4.96
C LEU A 63 -42.17 -53.35 -6.41
N SER A 64 -41.18 -53.12 -7.27
CA SER A 64 -41.23 -53.54 -8.68
C SER A 64 -41.33 -55.06 -8.85
N GLY A 65 -40.87 -55.85 -7.87
CA GLY A 65 -40.96 -57.31 -7.90
C GLY A 65 -42.39 -57.85 -7.86
N ILE A 66 -43.32 -57.07 -7.32
CA ILE A 66 -44.75 -57.42 -7.23
C ILE A 66 -45.40 -57.35 -8.62
N TRP A 67 -45.11 -56.29 -9.38
CA TRP A 67 -45.70 -56.06 -10.71
C TRP A 67 -45.03 -56.94 -11.77
N ASP A 68 -43.71 -57.13 -11.72
CA ASP A 68 -42.98 -57.94 -12.71
C ASP A 68 -43.16 -59.46 -12.50
N HIS A 69 -43.91 -59.89 -11.48
CA HIS A 69 -44.08 -61.29 -11.04
C HIS A 69 -42.74 -62.04 -10.79
N ARG A 70 -41.65 -61.31 -10.54
CA ARG A 70 -40.29 -61.84 -10.31
C ARG A 70 -39.89 -61.79 -8.84
N PHE A 71 -40.85 -61.56 -7.95
CA PHE A 71 -40.62 -61.48 -6.51
C PHE A 71 -39.90 -62.75 -6.01
N GLY A 72 -38.77 -62.57 -5.32
CA GLY A 72 -37.97 -63.68 -4.77
C GLY A 72 -37.01 -64.36 -5.76
N GLN A 73 -36.96 -63.95 -7.04
CA GLN A 73 -35.95 -64.47 -7.98
C GLN A 73 -34.57 -63.82 -7.76
N SER A 74 -33.49 -64.55 -8.06
CA SER A 74 -32.10 -64.07 -7.91
C SER A 74 -31.82 -62.78 -8.69
N GLN A 75 -32.44 -62.62 -9.86
CA GLN A 75 -32.34 -61.41 -10.68
C GLN A 75 -32.92 -60.17 -10.00
N HIS A 76 -34.03 -60.33 -9.25
CA HIS A 76 -34.68 -59.23 -8.53
C HIS A 76 -33.87 -58.80 -7.31
N LEU A 77 -33.34 -59.77 -6.55
CA LEU A 77 -32.43 -59.51 -5.43
C LEU A 77 -31.15 -58.78 -5.89
N ALA A 78 -30.58 -59.18 -7.03
CA ALA A 78 -29.42 -58.52 -7.60
C ALA A 78 -29.69 -57.04 -7.97
N ALA A 79 -30.88 -56.73 -8.49
CA ALA A 79 -31.27 -55.35 -8.82
C ALA A 79 -31.41 -54.47 -7.56
N ILE A 80 -32.02 -54.98 -6.48
CA ILE A 80 -32.14 -54.25 -5.20
C ILE A 80 -30.76 -53.95 -4.63
N VAL A 81 -29.86 -54.94 -4.61
CA VAL A 81 -28.48 -54.76 -4.14
C VAL A 81 -27.72 -53.72 -4.98
N LEU A 82 -27.89 -53.74 -6.30
CA LEU A 82 -27.27 -52.75 -7.19
C LEU A 82 -27.78 -51.34 -6.92
N VAL A 83 -29.09 -51.14 -6.78
CA VAL A 83 -29.69 -49.82 -6.47
C VAL A 83 -29.25 -49.32 -5.09
N ALA A 84 -29.17 -50.21 -4.10
CA ALA A 84 -28.66 -49.88 -2.78
C ALA A 84 -27.18 -49.45 -2.84
N ALA A 85 -26.34 -50.18 -3.58
CA ALA A 85 -24.93 -49.84 -3.78
C ALA A 85 -24.75 -48.49 -4.51
N GLN A 86 -25.50 -48.25 -5.59
CA GLN A 86 -25.50 -46.97 -6.31
C GLN A 86 -25.93 -45.81 -5.41
N SER A 87 -26.97 -46.02 -4.58
CA SER A 87 -27.45 -45.02 -3.62
C SER A 87 -26.42 -44.74 -2.53
N ALA A 88 -25.73 -45.76 -2.02
CA ALA A 88 -24.65 -45.59 -1.05
C ALA A 88 -23.47 -44.79 -1.65
N VAL A 89 -23.06 -45.10 -2.88
CA VAL A 89 -22.03 -44.34 -3.62
C VAL A 89 -22.47 -42.89 -3.84
N ALA A 90 -23.72 -42.66 -4.22
CA ALA A 90 -24.27 -41.32 -4.38
C ALA A 90 -24.20 -40.50 -3.08
N VAL A 91 -24.58 -41.09 -1.95
CA VAL A 91 -24.46 -40.44 -0.64
C VAL A 91 -23.00 -40.16 -0.30
N TRP A 92 -22.09 -41.11 -0.53
CA TRP A 92 -20.65 -40.93 -0.30
C TRP A 92 -20.07 -39.76 -1.12
N ILE A 93 -20.39 -39.66 -2.42
CA ILE A 93 -20.00 -38.54 -3.28
C ILE A 93 -20.54 -37.21 -2.71
N ALA A 94 -21.81 -37.17 -2.32
CA ALA A 94 -22.43 -35.97 -1.77
C ALA A 94 -21.77 -35.52 -0.46
N VAL A 95 -21.46 -36.45 0.45
CA VAL A 95 -20.73 -36.16 1.70
C VAL A 95 -19.35 -35.58 1.39
N HIS A 96 -18.55 -36.28 0.57
CA HIS A 96 -17.17 -35.87 0.29
C HIS A 96 -17.09 -34.51 -0.42
N ARG A 97 -18.04 -34.26 -1.32
CA ARG A 97 -18.19 -32.95 -1.95
C ARG A 97 -18.52 -31.87 -0.93
N THR A 98 -19.49 -32.08 -0.06
CA THR A 98 -19.85 -31.06 0.94
C THR A 98 -18.72 -30.75 1.92
N LEU A 99 -17.95 -31.76 2.31
CA LEU A 99 -16.76 -31.57 3.15
C LEU A 99 -15.70 -30.75 2.42
N ARG A 100 -15.37 -31.10 1.17
CA ARG A 100 -14.42 -30.32 0.34
C ARG A 100 -14.88 -28.89 0.12
N GLU A 101 -16.16 -28.68 -0.22
CA GLU A 101 -16.71 -27.33 -0.39
C GLU A 101 -16.62 -26.53 0.91
N SER A 102 -16.83 -27.14 2.08
CA SER A 102 -16.71 -26.46 3.36
C SER A 102 -15.26 -26.07 3.68
N GLU A 103 -14.30 -26.95 3.40
CA GLU A 103 -12.88 -26.70 3.61
C GLU A 103 -12.36 -25.59 2.68
N LEU A 104 -12.77 -25.61 1.40
CA LEU A 104 -12.44 -24.56 0.44
C LEU A 104 -13.03 -23.22 0.87
N ARG A 105 -14.30 -23.17 1.28
CA ARG A 105 -14.94 -21.95 1.78
C ARG A 105 -14.23 -21.42 3.03
N HIS A 106 -13.80 -22.30 3.93
CA HIS A 106 -13.09 -21.88 5.13
C HIS A 106 -11.74 -21.25 4.76
N ARG A 107 -10.95 -21.92 3.92
CA ARG A 107 -9.67 -21.38 3.41
C ARG A 107 -9.84 -20.05 2.69
N GLU A 108 -10.85 -19.94 1.82
CA GLU A 108 -11.17 -18.70 1.13
C GLU A 108 -11.53 -17.58 2.11
N SER A 109 -12.30 -17.89 3.16
CA SER A 109 -12.67 -16.90 4.19
C SER A 109 -11.46 -16.45 5.03
N GLU A 110 -10.56 -17.36 5.36
CA GLU A 110 -9.32 -17.05 6.08
C GLU A 110 -8.40 -16.17 5.22
N LEU A 111 -8.21 -16.52 3.95
CA LEU A 111 -7.41 -15.71 3.01
C LEU A 111 -7.99 -14.31 2.83
N ARG A 112 -9.31 -14.18 2.69
CA ARG A 112 -9.98 -12.88 2.62
C ARG A 112 -9.75 -12.05 3.88
N ARG A 113 -9.82 -12.67 5.06
CA ARG A 113 -9.58 -11.99 6.33
C ARG A 113 -8.13 -11.52 6.47
N VAL A 114 -7.16 -12.37 6.13
CA VAL A 114 -5.73 -12.01 6.15
C VAL A 114 -5.45 -10.85 5.20
N ARG A 115 -6.02 -10.88 3.98
CA ARG A 115 -5.90 -9.78 3.01
C ARG A 115 -6.50 -8.48 3.53
N ALA A 116 -7.71 -8.53 4.10
CA ALA A 116 -8.34 -7.34 4.67
C ALA A 116 -7.50 -6.72 5.80
N VAL A 117 -6.87 -7.54 6.64
CA VAL A 117 -5.94 -7.05 7.68
C VAL A 117 -4.69 -6.44 7.07
N ALA A 118 -4.13 -7.06 6.02
CA ALA A 118 -2.94 -6.54 5.36
C ALA A 118 -3.22 -5.20 4.65
N ASP A 119 -4.36 -5.03 3.97
CA ASP A 119 -4.79 -3.77 3.34
C ASP A 119 -4.93 -2.65 4.39
N VAL A 120 -5.60 -2.93 5.52
CA VAL A 120 -5.72 -1.98 6.63
C VAL A 120 -4.34 -1.62 7.20
N ALA A 121 -3.45 -2.61 7.38
CA ALA A 121 -2.10 -2.36 7.88
C ALA A 121 -1.26 -1.52 6.91
N GLN A 122 -1.34 -1.78 5.61
CA GLN A 122 -0.64 -1.01 4.58
C GLN A 122 -1.12 0.43 4.54
N ARG A 123 -2.44 0.67 4.53
CA ARG A 123 -3.00 2.03 4.60
C ARG A 123 -2.59 2.78 5.87
N ALA A 124 -2.41 2.08 6.99
CA ALA A 124 -1.91 2.69 8.21
C ALA A 124 -0.41 3.03 8.17
N LEU A 125 0.37 2.43 7.26
CA LEU A 125 1.80 2.73 7.07
C LEU A 125 2.03 3.94 6.16
N LEU A 126 1.13 4.18 5.20
CA LEU A 126 1.21 5.27 4.24
C LEU A 126 0.68 6.58 4.87
N PRO A 127 1.54 7.56 5.16
CA PRO A 127 1.10 8.81 5.78
C PRO A 127 0.30 9.69 4.82
N GLU A 128 -0.58 10.52 5.38
CA GLU A 128 -1.15 11.65 4.64
C GLU A 128 -0.02 12.61 4.26
N VAL A 129 0.05 12.97 2.98
CA VAL A 129 1.06 13.90 2.49
C VAL A 129 0.64 15.33 2.84
N PRO A 130 1.51 16.15 3.44
CA PRO A 130 1.21 17.55 3.69
C PRO A 130 0.89 18.29 2.38
N THR A 131 -0.19 19.07 2.37
CA THR A 131 -0.64 19.78 1.16
C THR A 131 0.39 20.80 0.66
N MET A 132 1.19 21.38 1.56
CA MET A 132 2.20 22.37 1.23
C MET A 132 3.41 22.29 2.15
N LEU A 133 4.60 22.32 1.56
CA LEU A 133 5.90 22.25 2.23
C LEU A 133 6.89 23.13 1.45
N ASP A 134 7.52 24.10 2.10
CA ASP A 134 8.70 24.86 1.63
C ASP A 134 8.83 25.09 0.11
N GLY A 135 7.81 25.70 -0.50
CA GLY A 135 7.83 26.01 -1.94
C GLY A 135 7.43 24.84 -2.85
N ALA A 136 6.76 23.82 -2.31
CA ALA A 136 6.13 22.74 -3.06
C ALA A 136 4.71 22.49 -2.54
N ARG A 137 3.78 22.22 -3.47
CA ARG A 137 2.44 21.70 -3.18
C ARG A 137 2.43 20.22 -3.52
N LEU A 138 1.87 19.38 -2.66
CA LEU A 138 1.90 17.92 -2.84
C LEU A 138 0.50 17.31 -2.71
N ALA A 139 0.23 16.32 -3.54
CA ALA A 139 -0.98 15.50 -3.49
C ALA A 139 -0.63 14.06 -3.81
N ALA A 140 -1.22 13.12 -3.07
CA ALA A 140 -1.05 11.69 -3.30
C ALA A 140 -2.39 11.00 -3.56
N ARG A 141 -2.36 9.94 -4.35
CA ARG A 141 -3.46 8.98 -4.50
C ARG A 141 -2.90 7.58 -4.41
N TYR A 142 -3.59 6.74 -3.66
CA TYR A 142 -3.29 5.33 -3.52
C TYR A 142 -4.57 4.53 -3.78
N LEU A 143 -4.51 3.62 -4.74
CA LEU A 143 -5.60 2.73 -5.11
C LEU A 143 -5.14 1.31 -4.84
N SER A 144 -5.87 0.60 -3.98
CA SER A 144 -5.57 -0.79 -3.68
C SER A 144 -6.32 -1.75 -4.59
N ALA A 145 -5.64 -2.81 -5.04
CA ALA A 145 -6.21 -3.92 -5.80
C ALA A 145 -6.87 -5.02 -4.93
N ALA A 146 -7.30 -4.67 -3.70
CA ALA A 146 -7.79 -5.62 -2.70
C ALA A 146 -8.93 -6.54 -3.18
N GLU A 147 -9.75 -6.12 -4.15
CA GLU A 147 -10.83 -6.95 -4.73
C GLU A 147 -10.30 -8.14 -5.54
N GLU A 148 -9.13 -8.03 -6.17
CA GLU A 148 -8.50 -9.06 -7.00
C GLU A 148 -7.46 -9.92 -6.26
N ALA A 149 -7.54 -9.93 -4.92
CA ALA A 149 -6.75 -10.79 -4.05
C ALA A 149 -5.24 -10.43 -3.93
N SER A 150 -4.83 -9.23 -4.33
CA SER A 150 -3.51 -8.67 -4.05
C SER A 150 -3.61 -7.57 -3.00
N VAL A 151 -2.70 -7.60 -2.02
CA VAL A 151 -2.38 -6.46 -1.15
C VAL A 151 -0.95 -6.16 -1.50
N GLY A 152 -0.67 -4.99 -2.06
CA GLY A 152 0.57 -4.69 -2.73
C GLY A 152 1.72 -4.36 -1.77
N GLY A 153 2.86 -4.08 -2.40
CA GLY A 153 4.10 -3.65 -1.78
C GLY A 153 4.32 -2.14 -1.85
N ASP A 154 3.45 -1.42 -2.55
CA ASP A 154 3.54 0.02 -2.79
C ASP A 154 3.77 0.82 -1.50
N LEU A 155 4.81 1.65 -1.54
CA LEU A 155 5.20 2.55 -0.48
C LEU A 155 5.49 3.95 -1.03
N TYR A 156 5.13 4.96 -0.26
CA TYR A 156 5.62 6.31 -0.45
C TYR A 156 5.65 7.06 0.87
N GLU A 157 6.53 8.05 0.96
CA GLU A 157 6.57 8.97 2.08
C GLU A 157 7.25 10.28 1.71
N VAL A 158 6.84 11.36 2.39
CA VAL A 158 7.43 12.70 2.26
C VAL A 158 7.86 13.18 3.63
N VAL A 159 9.15 13.52 3.76
CA VAL A 159 9.74 14.07 4.97
C VAL A 159 10.31 15.46 4.66
N ALA A 160 9.85 16.46 5.38
CA ALA A 160 10.44 17.79 5.34
C ALA A 160 11.66 17.84 6.25
N THR A 161 12.80 18.28 5.70
CA THR A 161 14.00 18.60 6.47
C THR A 161 14.16 20.12 6.56
N LYS A 162 15.15 20.62 7.30
CA LYS A 162 15.43 22.06 7.36
C LYS A 162 15.86 22.68 6.02
N HIS A 163 16.26 21.86 5.05
CA HIS A 163 16.92 22.33 3.83
C HIS A 163 16.31 21.80 2.54
N THR A 164 15.59 20.68 2.62
CA THR A 164 15.03 19.98 1.46
C THR A 164 13.74 19.25 1.84
N ILE A 165 12.90 18.99 0.85
CA ILE A 165 11.81 18.01 0.96
C ILE A 165 12.35 16.70 0.39
N ARG A 166 12.34 15.65 1.20
CA ARG A 166 12.80 14.32 0.82
C ARG A 166 11.61 13.40 0.60
N VAL A 167 11.62 12.70 -0.51
CA VAL A 167 10.54 11.82 -0.95
C VAL A 167 11.11 10.44 -1.23
N ILE A 168 10.37 9.41 -0.83
CA ILE A 168 10.56 8.04 -1.31
C ILE A 168 9.25 7.57 -1.93
N ILE A 169 9.35 6.85 -3.05
CA ILE A 169 8.27 6.05 -3.62
C ILE A 169 8.85 4.73 -4.10
N GLY A 170 8.10 3.65 -4.04
CA GLY A 170 8.59 2.34 -4.43
C GLY A 170 7.55 1.26 -4.37
N ASP A 171 7.93 0.07 -4.84
CA ASP A 171 7.13 -1.15 -4.71
C ASP A 171 8.01 -2.30 -4.21
N VAL A 172 7.42 -3.11 -3.33
CA VAL A 172 8.05 -4.31 -2.77
C VAL A 172 7.65 -5.52 -3.61
N ARG A 173 8.66 -6.25 -4.09
CA ARG A 173 8.43 -7.53 -4.77
C ARG A 173 7.66 -8.49 -3.87
N GLY A 174 6.49 -8.92 -4.33
CA GLY A 174 5.65 -9.88 -3.64
C GLY A 174 4.32 -9.26 -3.25
N LYS A 175 3.57 -9.93 -2.36
CA LYS A 175 2.26 -9.45 -1.94
C LYS A 175 1.87 -9.93 -0.56
N GLY A 176 0.87 -9.29 0.01
CA GLY A 176 0.31 -9.61 1.31
C GLY A 176 1.22 -9.17 2.46
N LEU A 177 1.02 -9.79 3.62
CA LEU A 177 1.67 -9.35 4.86
C LEU A 177 3.21 -9.32 4.83
N PRO A 178 3.93 -10.23 4.13
CA PRO A 178 5.38 -10.12 3.98
C PRO A 178 5.83 -8.84 3.25
N ALA A 179 5.12 -8.46 2.18
CA ALA A 179 5.41 -7.22 1.44
C ALA A 179 5.16 -5.98 2.30
N VAL A 180 4.01 -5.94 3.00
CA VAL A 180 3.67 -4.88 3.95
C VAL A 180 4.73 -4.74 5.07
N ARG A 181 5.23 -5.87 5.59
CA ARG A 181 6.31 -5.87 6.58
C ARG A 181 7.58 -5.24 6.00
N LEU A 182 8.01 -5.65 4.81
CA LEU A 182 9.23 -5.13 4.21
C LEU A 182 9.10 -3.64 3.82
N ALA A 183 7.92 -3.21 3.35
CA ALA A 183 7.61 -1.79 3.13
C ALA A 183 7.76 -0.99 4.44
N SER A 184 7.28 -1.51 5.56
CA SER A 184 7.43 -0.85 6.87
C SER A 184 8.90 -0.71 7.31
N VAL A 185 9.74 -1.70 6.98
CA VAL A 185 11.19 -1.67 7.23
C VAL A 185 11.86 -0.58 6.41
N VAL A 186 11.52 -0.49 5.12
CA VAL A 186 12.04 0.55 4.22
C VAL A 186 11.62 1.93 4.67
N LEU A 187 10.34 2.15 4.95
CA LEU A 187 9.84 3.44 5.44
C LEU A 187 10.46 3.82 6.79
N GLY A 188 10.65 2.86 7.69
CA GLY A 188 11.34 3.09 8.97
C GLY A 188 12.80 3.53 8.78
N ALA A 189 13.55 2.82 7.93
CA ALA A 189 14.94 3.18 7.61
C ALA A 189 15.04 4.52 6.88
N PHE A 190 14.09 4.80 5.98
CA PHE A 190 13.98 6.07 5.29
C PHE A 190 13.74 7.21 6.28
N ARG A 191 12.76 7.09 7.19
CA ARG A 191 12.48 8.12 8.22
C ARG A 191 13.71 8.43 9.07
N GLU A 192 14.45 7.41 9.48
CA GLU A 192 15.67 7.57 10.26
C GLU A 192 16.76 8.29 9.46
N ALA A 193 17.01 7.87 8.22
CA ALA A 193 18.03 8.46 7.36
C ALA A 193 17.61 9.84 6.80
N ALA A 194 16.32 10.10 6.64
CA ALA A 194 15.79 11.32 6.03
C ALA A 194 16.11 12.58 6.84
N VAL A 195 16.14 12.47 8.17
CA VAL A 195 16.45 13.59 9.07
C VAL A 195 17.95 13.83 9.28
N THR A 196 18.80 13.00 8.67
CA THR A 196 20.25 13.14 8.72
C THR A 196 20.79 13.89 7.50
N TRP A 197 22.00 14.45 7.60
CA TRP A 197 22.70 15.18 6.53
C TRP A 197 23.26 14.26 5.42
N LEU A 198 22.58 13.16 5.12
CA LEU A 198 22.96 12.21 4.09
C LEU A 198 22.42 12.66 2.73
N GLU A 199 23.18 12.41 1.66
CA GLU A 199 22.74 12.56 0.27
C GLU A 199 21.82 11.38 -0.15
N PRO A 200 21.00 11.53 -1.21
CA PRO A 200 20.02 10.50 -1.62
C PRO A 200 20.58 9.09 -1.79
N GLU A 201 21.78 8.94 -2.36
CA GLU A 201 22.44 7.64 -2.55
C GLU A 201 22.85 6.99 -1.22
N GLN A 202 23.15 7.79 -0.20
CA GLN A 202 23.50 7.30 1.14
C GLN A 202 22.22 6.89 1.90
N VAL A 203 21.12 7.62 1.71
CA VAL A 203 19.80 7.23 2.21
C VAL A 203 19.36 5.92 1.55
N ALA A 204 19.54 5.77 0.24
CA ALA A 204 19.26 4.54 -0.49
C ALA A 204 20.09 3.37 0.05
N ALA A 205 21.39 3.58 0.32
CA ALA A 205 22.25 2.57 0.93
C ALA A 205 21.80 2.18 2.35
N ALA A 206 21.32 3.13 3.15
CA ALA A 206 20.76 2.85 4.48
C ALA A 206 19.48 2.00 4.37
N CYS A 207 18.60 2.32 3.43
CA CYS A 207 17.39 1.53 3.15
C CYS A 207 17.75 0.12 2.65
N ALA A 208 18.70 0.00 1.71
CA ALA A 208 19.17 -1.29 1.21
C ALA A 208 19.75 -2.16 2.32
N LYS A 209 20.51 -1.58 3.26
CA LYS A 209 21.01 -2.29 4.44
C LYS A 209 19.89 -2.80 5.35
N ALA A 210 18.82 -2.02 5.50
CA ALA A 210 17.65 -2.45 6.27
C ALA A 210 16.91 -3.60 5.57
N VAL A 211 16.73 -3.53 4.24
CA VAL A 211 16.17 -4.61 3.43
C VAL A 211 17.02 -5.88 3.59
N ASN A 212 18.33 -5.82 3.38
CA ASN A 212 19.24 -6.97 3.49
C ASN A 212 19.21 -7.68 4.85
N ARG A 213 18.77 -7.00 5.92
CA ARG A 213 18.67 -7.59 7.27
C ARG A 213 17.37 -8.37 7.48
N GLU A 214 16.28 -7.95 6.84
CA GLU A 214 14.92 -8.44 7.10
C GLU A 214 14.32 -9.24 5.93
N ALA A 215 14.86 -9.07 4.72
CA ALA A 215 14.41 -9.70 3.50
C ALA A 215 14.90 -11.15 3.38
N ASP A 216 14.08 -12.01 2.78
CA ASP A 216 14.54 -13.32 2.31
C ASP A 216 15.43 -13.15 1.06
N ALA A 217 16.17 -14.19 0.67
CA ALA A 217 17.21 -14.10 -0.37
C ALA A 217 16.72 -13.64 -1.77
N GLU A 218 15.41 -13.69 -2.02
CA GLU A 218 14.81 -13.26 -3.29
C GLU A 218 13.96 -11.98 -3.17
N ASP A 219 13.82 -11.41 -1.97
CA ASP A 219 12.98 -10.23 -1.75
C ASP A 219 13.78 -8.96 -2.04
N PHE A 220 13.16 -8.04 -2.78
CA PHE A 220 13.74 -6.76 -3.14
C PHE A 220 12.67 -5.68 -3.21
N VAL A 221 13.12 -4.42 -3.17
CA VAL A 221 12.23 -3.26 -3.23
C VAL A 221 12.74 -2.33 -4.32
N THR A 222 11.88 -2.04 -5.30
CA THR A 222 12.16 -0.94 -6.23
C THR A 222 11.86 0.36 -5.50
N ALA A 223 12.76 1.34 -5.57
CA ALA A 223 12.51 2.64 -4.96
C ALA A 223 13.14 3.78 -5.75
N LEU A 224 12.50 4.95 -5.71
CA LEU A 224 13.06 6.22 -6.10
C LEU A 224 13.13 7.12 -4.88
N LEU A 225 14.32 7.66 -4.61
CA LEU A 225 14.52 8.71 -3.64
C LEU A 225 14.70 10.04 -4.37
N LEU A 226 14.04 11.08 -3.87
CA LEU A 226 14.05 12.42 -4.44
C LEU A 226 14.22 13.47 -3.35
N ASP A 227 15.27 14.27 -3.44
CA ASP A 227 15.44 15.49 -2.67
C ASP A 227 15.09 16.70 -3.53
N ILE A 228 14.17 17.52 -3.02
CA ILE A 228 13.71 18.77 -3.62
C ILE A 228 14.32 19.92 -2.83
N HIS A 229 15.16 20.70 -3.49
CA HIS A 229 15.81 21.86 -2.90
C HIS A 229 14.98 23.13 -3.18
N PRO A 230 14.94 24.10 -2.25
CA PRO A 230 14.20 25.37 -2.40
C PRO A 230 14.59 26.16 -3.66
N ASP A 231 15.84 26.03 -4.11
CA ASP A 231 16.39 26.70 -5.30
C ASP A 231 15.99 26.02 -6.64
N GLY A 232 15.15 24.99 -6.58
CA GLY A 232 14.68 24.24 -7.73
C GLY A 232 15.68 23.20 -8.24
N ARG A 233 16.69 22.82 -7.45
CA ARG A 233 17.47 21.60 -7.73
C ARG A 233 16.72 20.36 -7.27
N LEU A 234 16.87 19.28 -8.03
CA LEU A 234 16.39 17.94 -7.71
C LEU A 234 17.59 17.02 -7.64
N SER A 235 17.74 16.27 -6.54
CA SER A 235 18.70 15.17 -6.45
C SER A 235 17.93 13.86 -6.37
N LEU A 236 18.18 12.95 -7.31
CA LEU A 236 17.43 11.71 -7.47
C LEU A 236 18.35 10.51 -7.29
N CYS A 237 17.84 9.44 -6.71
CA CYS A 237 18.52 8.16 -6.65
C CYS A 237 17.51 7.05 -6.92
N SER A 238 17.58 6.44 -8.11
CA SER A 238 16.75 5.28 -8.45
C SER A 238 17.46 3.98 -8.08
N ALA A 239 16.74 3.15 -7.33
CA ALA A 239 17.01 1.76 -7.01
C ALA A 239 16.00 0.88 -7.77
N GLY A 240 16.17 0.75 -9.08
CA GLY A 240 15.34 -0.09 -9.94
C GLY A 240 13.94 0.43 -10.23
N HIS A 241 13.60 1.66 -9.82
CA HIS A 241 12.27 2.25 -9.97
C HIS A 241 12.20 3.24 -11.13
N HIS A 242 10.98 3.49 -11.61
CA HIS A 242 10.71 4.40 -12.73
C HIS A 242 11.16 5.84 -12.43
N PRO A 243 11.66 6.57 -13.45
CA PRO A 243 11.94 7.99 -13.32
C PRO A 243 10.65 8.81 -13.19
N PRO A 244 10.67 9.98 -12.51
CA PRO A 244 9.52 10.88 -12.48
C PRO A 244 9.18 11.42 -13.87
N MET A 245 7.89 11.65 -14.13
CA MET A 245 7.46 12.47 -15.28
C MET A 245 7.55 13.94 -14.90
N HIS A 246 8.33 14.71 -15.65
CA HIS A 246 8.40 16.16 -15.53
C HIS A 246 7.44 16.83 -16.51
N LEU A 247 6.59 17.69 -15.98
CA LEU A 247 5.56 18.43 -16.69
C LEU A 247 5.91 19.92 -16.62
N PRO A 248 6.52 20.50 -17.69
CA PRO A 248 6.84 21.91 -17.72
C PRO A 248 5.55 22.73 -17.81
N MET A 249 5.29 23.58 -16.82
CA MET A 249 4.08 24.39 -16.79
C MET A 249 4.36 25.76 -17.40
N ARG A 250 3.59 26.14 -18.43
CA ARG A 250 3.63 27.52 -18.94
C ARG A 250 2.97 28.44 -17.92
N SER A 251 3.69 29.50 -17.52
CA SER A 251 3.13 30.54 -16.66
C SER A 251 1.87 31.12 -17.30
N SER A 252 0.73 31.04 -16.60
CA SER A 252 -0.54 31.63 -17.02
C SER A 252 -0.56 33.17 -16.97
N THR A 253 0.57 33.79 -16.63
CA THR A 253 0.76 35.24 -16.77
C THR A 253 0.87 35.60 -18.24
N GLY A 254 -0.26 35.99 -18.84
CA GLY A 254 -0.42 36.32 -20.24
C GLY A 254 0.71 37.16 -20.82
N ALA A 255 1.55 36.52 -21.61
CA ALA A 255 2.25 37.13 -22.72
C ALA A 255 1.93 36.26 -23.92
N THR A 256 1.19 36.84 -24.87
CA THR A 256 0.89 36.26 -26.17
C THR A 256 2.17 35.84 -26.88
N ALA A 257 2.57 34.57 -26.74
CA ALA A 257 3.53 33.94 -27.62
C ALA A 257 2.77 33.40 -28.81
N ALA A 258 2.98 34.06 -29.95
CA ALA A 258 2.48 33.66 -31.25
C ALA A 258 2.81 32.19 -31.56
N ALA A 259 1.92 31.59 -32.33
CA ALA A 259 1.97 30.22 -32.80
C ALA A 259 3.37 29.79 -33.28
N GLY A 260 3.89 28.78 -32.61
CA GLY A 260 4.93 27.87 -33.06
C GLY A 260 4.62 26.53 -32.39
N GLN A 261 4.31 25.54 -33.21
CA GLN A 261 4.18 24.14 -32.80
C GLN A 261 5.44 23.71 -32.03
N ASP A 262 5.29 22.71 -31.15
CA ASP A 262 6.28 22.19 -30.19
C ASP A 262 6.17 22.82 -28.79
N ALA A 263 4.99 22.70 -28.17
CA ALA A 263 4.95 22.54 -26.71
C ALA A 263 5.78 21.29 -26.39
N GLN A 264 6.88 21.44 -25.64
CA GLN A 264 7.59 20.27 -25.10
C GLN A 264 6.58 19.50 -24.24
N ALA A 265 6.11 18.37 -24.78
CA ALA A 265 5.36 17.39 -24.03
C ALA A 265 6.20 17.03 -22.79
N GLY A 266 5.56 16.98 -21.62
CA GLY A 266 6.24 16.47 -20.44
C GLY A 266 6.88 15.11 -20.70
N GLY A 267 7.92 14.77 -19.95
CA GLY A 267 8.70 13.57 -20.21
C GLY A 267 9.50 13.14 -18.99
N GLU A 268 10.06 11.94 -19.06
CA GLU A 268 10.84 11.37 -17.97
C GLU A 268 12.08 12.21 -17.64
N ILE A 269 12.35 12.41 -16.36
CA ILE A 269 13.65 12.94 -15.92
C ILE A 269 14.71 11.89 -16.23
N ARG A 270 15.69 12.28 -17.06
CA ARG A 270 16.81 11.41 -17.42
C ARG A 270 17.66 11.06 -16.20
N LEU A 271 17.71 9.77 -15.89
CA LEU A 271 18.63 9.21 -14.90
C LEU A 271 20.00 8.93 -15.53
N LYS A 272 21.08 9.20 -14.80
CA LYS A 272 22.46 8.96 -15.29
C LYS A 272 22.77 7.48 -15.42
N SER A 273 22.30 6.66 -14.48
CA SER A 273 22.43 5.20 -14.51
C SER A 273 21.36 4.59 -13.60
N PRO A 274 20.53 3.65 -14.08
CA PRO A 274 19.62 2.92 -13.21
C PRO A 274 20.44 2.02 -12.28
N SER A 275 20.24 2.16 -10.96
CA SER A 275 20.84 1.23 -9.99
C SER A 275 19.91 0.03 -9.79
N PRO A 276 20.40 -1.14 -9.37
CA PRO A 276 19.55 -2.27 -9.03
C PRO A 276 18.59 -1.94 -7.85
N PRO A 277 17.52 -2.73 -7.67
CA PRO A 277 16.62 -2.61 -6.52
C PRO A 277 17.33 -2.67 -5.16
N LEU A 278 16.70 -2.08 -4.13
CA LEU A 278 17.09 -2.26 -2.74
C LEU A 278 17.00 -3.75 -2.39
N GLY A 279 18.01 -4.29 -1.71
CA GLY A 279 18.15 -5.73 -1.49
C GLY A 279 19.11 -6.42 -2.47
N LEU A 280 19.37 -5.79 -3.62
CA LEU A 280 20.24 -6.34 -4.68
C LEU A 280 21.48 -5.48 -4.97
N ALA A 281 21.57 -4.30 -4.36
CA ALA A 281 22.70 -3.39 -4.48
C ALA A 281 23.05 -2.72 -3.14
N GLU A 282 24.33 -2.40 -2.97
CA GLU A 282 24.84 -1.64 -1.81
C GLU A 282 25.27 -0.21 -2.19
N ARG A 283 25.39 0.08 -3.48
CA ARG A 283 25.83 1.38 -4.00
C ARG A 283 24.86 1.86 -5.05
N PHE A 284 24.55 3.15 -4.98
CA PHE A 284 23.57 3.78 -5.85
C PHE A 284 24.18 5.02 -6.49
N THR A 285 23.73 5.35 -7.71
CA THR A 285 24.25 6.50 -8.46
C THR A 285 23.27 7.65 -8.43
N PRO A 286 23.64 8.82 -7.88
CA PRO A 286 22.76 9.97 -7.90
C PRO A 286 22.66 10.60 -9.29
N SER A 287 21.49 11.11 -9.59
CA SER A 287 21.18 11.94 -10.75
C SER A 287 20.72 13.31 -10.28
N ALA A 288 20.98 14.34 -11.08
CA ALA A 288 20.61 15.71 -10.75
C ALA A 288 19.78 16.30 -11.88
N ALA A 289 18.72 17.02 -11.50
CA ALA A 289 17.86 17.74 -12.42
C ALA A 289 17.47 19.11 -11.82
N ARG A 290 16.78 19.93 -12.61
CA ARG A 290 16.21 21.20 -12.18
C ARG A 290 14.80 21.32 -12.73
N TRP A 291 13.96 22.08 -12.04
CA TRP A 291 12.58 22.37 -12.43
C TRP A 291 12.22 23.82 -12.11
N ALA A 292 11.34 24.41 -12.93
CA ALA A 292 10.91 25.80 -12.82
C ALA A 292 9.72 25.96 -11.89
N VAL A 293 9.50 27.18 -11.39
CA VAL A 293 8.29 27.48 -10.60
C VAL A 293 7.07 27.27 -11.49
N GLY A 294 6.06 26.59 -10.96
CA GLY A 294 4.88 26.14 -11.68
C GLY A 294 4.98 24.70 -12.17
N ASP A 295 6.18 24.18 -12.45
CA ASP A 295 6.36 22.82 -12.98
C ASP A 295 5.78 21.77 -12.04
N ARG A 296 5.33 20.66 -12.63
CA ARG A 296 4.82 19.50 -11.91
C ARG A 296 5.73 18.28 -12.11
N LEU A 297 5.86 17.45 -11.08
CA LEU A 297 6.49 16.15 -11.12
C LEU A 297 5.48 15.08 -10.70
N LEU A 298 5.27 14.08 -11.56
CA LEU A 298 4.53 12.87 -11.23
C LEU A 298 5.53 11.77 -10.87
N LEU A 299 5.42 11.28 -9.64
CA LEU A 299 6.05 10.04 -9.18
C LEU A 299 4.96 8.98 -9.08
N PHE A 300 5.25 7.75 -9.51
CA PHE A 300 4.27 6.68 -9.57
C PHE A 300 4.92 5.31 -9.42
N THR A 301 4.16 4.34 -8.90
CA THR A 301 4.54 2.91 -8.92
C THR A 301 4.15 2.27 -10.25
N ASP A 302 4.74 1.11 -10.54
CA ASP A 302 4.52 0.39 -11.81
C ASP A 302 3.05 0.04 -12.06
N GLY A 303 2.25 -0.15 -11.01
CA GLY A 303 0.79 -0.33 -11.10
C GLY A 303 0.06 0.72 -11.95
N LEU A 304 0.60 1.94 -12.11
CA LEU A 304 0.06 2.95 -13.04
C LEU A 304 0.25 2.56 -14.51
N ILE A 305 1.47 2.21 -14.91
CA ILE A 305 1.79 1.89 -16.31
C ILE A 305 1.45 0.44 -16.64
N GLU A 306 1.44 -0.44 -15.64
CA GLU A 306 1.07 -1.84 -15.77
C GLU A 306 -0.44 -2.07 -15.71
N ALA A 307 -1.25 -1.06 -15.40
CA ALA A 307 -2.70 -1.13 -15.46
C ALA A 307 -3.17 -1.59 -16.85
N ARG A 308 -3.99 -2.66 -16.88
CA ARG A 308 -4.38 -3.32 -18.14
C ARG A 308 -5.82 -3.06 -18.49
N SER A 309 -6.07 -2.77 -19.76
CA SER A 309 -7.42 -2.79 -20.31
C SER A 309 -8.03 -4.20 -20.32
N PRO A 310 -9.34 -4.35 -20.54
CA PRO A 310 -9.95 -5.66 -20.75
C PRO A 310 -9.36 -6.45 -21.92
N SER A 311 -8.73 -5.78 -22.90
CA SER A 311 -7.97 -6.43 -23.99
C SER A 311 -6.55 -6.83 -23.59
N GLY A 312 -6.08 -6.43 -22.40
CA GLY A 312 -4.77 -6.76 -21.84
C GLY A 312 -3.66 -5.73 -22.13
N GLU A 313 -4.00 -4.61 -22.76
CA GLU A 313 -3.06 -3.55 -23.13
C GLU A 313 -2.71 -2.68 -21.92
N PHE A 314 -1.42 -2.37 -21.77
CA PHE A 314 -0.91 -1.48 -20.73
C PHE A 314 -1.43 -0.06 -20.87
N PHE A 315 -1.43 0.71 -19.78
CA PHE A 315 -1.90 2.08 -19.77
C PHE A 315 -0.86 3.01 -20.41
N PRO A 316 -1.17 3.70 -21.50
CA PRO A 316 -0.22 4.57 -22.19
C PRO A 316 -0.10 5.92 -21.45
N LEU A 317 0.69 5.95 -20.37
CA LEU A 317 0.81 7.13 -19.49
C LEU A 317 1.16 8.42 -20.25
N GLU A 318 2.05 8.33 -21.24
CA GLU A 318 2.51 9.46 -22.06
C GLU A 318 1.35 10.16 -22.79
N ASP A 319 0.37 9.39 -23.26
CA ASP A 319 -0.83 9.89 -23.95
C ASP A 319 -1.84 10.55 -23.00
N HIS A 320 -1.60 10.46 -21.69
CA HIS A 320 -2.52 10.93 -20.64
C HIS A 320 -1.93 12.00 -19.73
N LEU A 321 -0.72 12.48 -20.01
CA LEU A 321 -0.05 13.53 -19.24
C LEU A 321 -0.79 14.88 -19.28
N ASP A 322 -1.59 15.13 -20.31
CA ASP A 322 -2.46 16.30 -20.42
C ASP A 322 -3.44 16.41 -19.23
N ALA A 323 -3.83 15.29 -18.62
CA ALA A 323 -4.65 15.28 -17.41
C ALA A 323 -4.03 16.11 -16.27
N LEU A 324 -2.70 16.21 -16.26
CA LEU A 324 -1.93 16.79 -15.18
C LEU A 324 -1.55 18.26 -15.38
N LEU A 325 -1.91 18.86 -16.51
CA LEU A 325 -1.50 20.23 -16.85
C LEU A 325 -2.41 21.30 -16.21
N ASP A 326 -3.71 21.04 -16.07
CA ASP A 326 -4.68 22.05 -15.65
C ASP A 326 -5.17 21.87 -14.20
N GLY A 327 -5.86 22.89 -13.68
CA GLY A 327 -6.54 22.85 -12.36
C GLY A 327 -5.60 22.76 -11.17
N THR A 328 -6.15 22.44 -10.01
CA THR A 328 -5.35 22.12 -8.80
C THR A 328 -4.64 20.77 -8.95
N ILE A 329 -3.60 20.53 -8.14
CA ILE A 329 -2.86 19.26 -8.19
C ILE A 329 -3.75 18.07 -7.79
N GLU A 330 -4.73 18.29 -6.92
CA GLU A 330 -5.67 17.28 -6.46
C GLU A 330 -6.63 16.90 -7.60
N GLU A 331 -7.24 17.90 -8.25
CA GLU A 331 -8.11 17.66 -9.41
C GLU A 331 -7.36 17.03 -10.59
N ALA A 332 -6.10 17.44 -10.80
CA ALA A 332 -5.22 16.85 -11.81
C ALA A 332 -4.99 15.36 -11.55
N LEU A 333 -4.66 15.01 -10.31
CA LEU A 333 -4.42 13.63 -9.92
C LEU A 333 -5.71 12.81 -9.97
N ASP A 334 -6.85 13.36 -9.55
CA ASP A 334 -8.16 12.72 -9.65
C ASP A 334 -8.53 12.40 -11.11
N ARG A 335 -8.28 13.32 -12.04
CA ARG A 335 -8.51 13.06 -13.48
C ARG A 335 -7.65 11.92 -14.01
N LEU A 336 -6.37 11.85 -13.61
CA LEU A 336 -5.51 10.75 -14.01
C LEU A 336 -5.97 9.42 -13.40
N THR A 337 -6.36 9.42 -12.12
CA THR A 337 -6.96 8.28 -11.43
C THR A 337 -8.21 7.77 -12.16
N GLU A 338 -9.10 8.66 -12.58
CA GLU A 338 -10.30 8.29 -13.34
C GLU A 338 -9.95 7.67 -14.70
N ARG A 339 -8.93 8.20 -15.39
CA ARG A 339 -8.49 7.68 -16.69
C ARG A 339 -7.92 6.27 -16.56
N VAL A 340 -7.04 6.01 -15.58
CA VAL A 340 -6.48 4.65 -15.37
C VAL A 340 -7.54 3.67 -14.92
N THR A 341 -8.46 4.08 -14.04
CA THR A 341 -9.57 3.22 -13.59
C THR A 341 -10.51 2.87 -14.74
N ARG A 342 -10.80 3.83 -15.62
CA ARG A 342 -11.62 3.62 -16.82
C ARG A 342 -10.92 2.71 -17.82
N HIS A 343 -9.62 2.91 -18.06
CA HIS A 343 -8.80 2.05 -18.91
C HIS A 343 -8.86 0.60 -18.41
N ALA A 344 -8.69 0.39 -17.11
CA ALA A 344 -8.71 -0.92 -16.48
C ALA A 344 -10.10 -1.58 -16.40
N GLY A 345 -11.17 -0.94 -16.90
CA GLY A 345 -12.53 -1.47 -16.81
C GLY A 345 -13.05 -1.56 -15.36
N GLY A 346 -12.53 -0.70 -14.48
CA GLY A 346 -12.92 -0.62 -13.07
C GLY A 346 -12.21 -1.59 -12.12
N HIS A 347 -11.29 -2.43 -12.61
CA HIS A 347 -10.61 -3.44 -11.80
C HIS A 347 -9.09 -3.34 -11.96
N LEU A 348 -8.39 -2.98 -10.89
CA LEU A 348 -6.92 -2.95 -10.87
C LEU A 348 -6.38 -4.31 -10.42
N ARG A 349 -5.33 -4.78 -11.12
CA ARG A 349 -4.63 -6.03 -10.82
C ARG A 349 -3.55 -5.90 -9.77
N ASP A 350 -3.00 -4.70 -9.64
CA ASP A 350 -1.98 -4.36 -8.66
C ASP A 350 -2.31 -3.02 -8.01
N ASP A 351 -1.68 -2.78 -6.87
CA ASP A 351 -1.76 -1.49 -6.20
C ASP A 351 -1.14 -0.39 -7.05
N LEU A 352 -1.61 0.83 -6.83
CA LEU A 352 -1.15 2.00 -7.56
C LEU A 352 -0.98 3.15 -6.59
N ALA A 353 0.23 3.67 -6.48
CA ALA A 353 0.56 4.90 -5.78
C ALA A 353 0.99 5.97 -6.77
N MET A 354 0.45 7.18 -6.60
CA MET A 354 0.87 8.35 -7.35
C MET A 354 1.09 9.52 -6.40
N LEU A 355 2.16 10.27 -6.61
CA LEU A 355 2.48 11.51 -5.92
C LEU A 355 2.74 12.59 -6.96
N LEU A 356 1.91 13.64 -6.93
CA LEU A 356 2.05 14.82 -7.76
C LEU A 356 2.60 15.97 -6.92
N ILE A 357 3.69 16.57 -7.39
CA ILE A 357 4.38 17.67 -6.72
C ILE A 357 4.42 18.86 -7.66
N GLU A 358 3.95 20.02 -7.22
CA GLU A 358 4.01 21.28 -7.98
C GLU A 358 4.98 22.24 -7.29
N ARG A 359 5.95 22.78 -8.04
CA ARG A 359 6.85 23.80 -7.51
C ARG A 359 6.11 25.12 -7.36
N ARG A 360 6.09 25.66 -6.15
CA ARG A 360 5.57 26.99 -5.84
C ARG A 360 6.72 27.99 -5.64
N PRO A 361 6.46 29.29 -5.83
CA PRO A 361 7.38 30.30 -5.32
C PRO A 361 7.53 30.08 -3.81
N LEU A 362 8.76 30.19 -3.29
CA LEU A 362 8.95 30.31 -1.85
C LEU A 362 8.16 31.53 -1.39
N ALA A 363 7.34 31.38 -0.36
CA ALA A 363 6.74 32.54 0.30
C ALA A 363 7.90 33.44 0.70
N SER A 364 7.92 34.67 0.19
CA SER A 364 8.85 35.67 0.68
C SER A 364 8.66 35.73 2.19
N GLU A 365 9.74 35.65 2.98
CA GLU A 365 9.63 36.07 4.38
C GLU A 365 8.88 37.40 4.40
N PRO A 366 7.88 37.60 5.26
CA PRO A 366 7.23 38.89 5.37
C PRO A 366 8.34 39.89 5.64
N THR A 367 8.64 40.73 4.63
CA THR A 367 9.51 41.87 4.78
C THR A 367 8.89 42.67 5.91
N VAL A 368 9.43 42.51 7.12
CA VAL A 368 9.13 43.41 8.24
C VAL A 368 9.40 44.78 7.65
N PRO A 369 8.39 45.65 7.50
CA PRO A 369 8.65 46.98 6.98
C PRO A 369 9.73 47.54 7.88
N ARG A 370 10.92 47.82 7.32
CA ARG A 370 11.88 48.66 8.02
C ARG A 370 11.09 49.92 8.34
N GLN A 371 10.79 50.12 9.63
CA GLN A 371 10.25 51.38 10.10
C GLN A 371 11.16 52.46 9.49
N PRO A 372 10.59 53.47 8.83
CA PRO A 372 11.38 54.61 8.40
C PRO A 372 12.16 55.09 9.63
N SER A 373 13.49 55.05 9.54
CA SER A 373 14.33 55.71 10.51
C SER A 373 13.82 57.13 10.63
N ALA A 374 13.40 57.54 11.83
CA ALA A 374 13.08 58.93 12.13
C ALA A 374 14.38 59.74 12.09
N ALA A 375 14.86 60.00 10.88
CA ALA A 375 16.01 60.83 10.57
C ALA A 375 15.78 61.50 9.21
N ASP A 376 14.57 62.03 9.02
CA ASP A 376 14.33 63.09 8.04
C ASP A 376 13.17 63.98 8.53
N SER A 377 13.35 64.55 9.70
CA SER A 377 12.64 65.78 10.08
C SER A 377 13.70 66.88 10.09
N GLY A 378 13.68 67.68 9.02
CA GLY A 378 14.54 68.83 8.86
C GLY A 378 14.39 69.81 10.03
N GLU A 379 15.44 69.90 10.85
CA GLU A 379 15.71 71.08 11.66
C GLU A 379 17.01 71.73 11.15
N PRO A 380 17.04 73.07 11.00
CA PRO A 380 18.23 73.76 10.52
C PRO A 380 19.34 73.73 11.59
N ARG A 381 20.45 73.05 11.30
CA ARG A 381 21.66 73.08 12.12
C ARG A 381 22.23 74.50 12.14
N THR A 382 22.06 75.20 13.26
CA THR A 382 22.90 76.32 13.66
C THR A 382 24.33 75.83 13.90
N ALA A 383 25.31 76.58 13.39
CA ALA A 383 26.73 76.28 13.50
C ALA A 383 27.21 76.19 14.96
N PRO A 384 28.11 75.26 15.33
CA PRO A 384 28.76 75.27 16.64
C PRO A 384 29.81 76.38 16.70
N GLY A 385 29.69 77.25 17.69
CA GLY A 385 30.73 78.17 18.13
C GLY A 385 31.93 77.43 18.75
N ALA A 386 33.02 78.19 18.90
CA ALA A 386 34.37 77.77 19.28
C ALA A 386 34.48 76.90 20.56
N PRO A 387 35.55 76.08 20.69
CA PRO A 387 35.80 75.23 21.85
C PRO A 387 36.25 76.02 23.09
N ASP A 388 35.80 75.53 24.24
CA ASP A 388 36.13 75.94 25.61
C ASP A 388 37.57 75.48 25.98
N PRO A 389 38.46 76.35 26.49
CA PRO A 389 39.87 76.02 26.72
C PRO A 389 40.19 75.21 28.00
N ASP A 390 39.23 74.74 28.79
CA ASP A 390 39.50 74.15 30.13
C ASP A 390 39.13 72.66 30.33
N ALA A 391 39.18 71.81 29.29
CA ALA A 391 38.97 70.37 29.47
C ALA A 391 40.31 69.60 29.68
N PRO A 392 40.51 68.88 30.80
CA PRO A 392 41.73 68.10 31.05
C PRO A 392 41.76 66.77 30.28
N ASP A 393 42.97 66.46 29.80
CA ASP A 393 43.40 65.32 28.99
C ASP A 393 43.50 64.01 29.82
N PRO A 394 42.84 62.89 29.43
CA PRO A 394 42.98 61.62 30.11
C PRO A 394 43.74 60.57 29.29
N ASP A 395 44.85 60.93 28.63
CA ASP A 395 45.90 59.96 28.25
C ASP A 395 47.17 60.18 29.09
N ALA A 396 47.17 59.63 30.31
CA ALA A 396 48.38 59.42 31.10
C ALA A 396 48.46 57.96 31.54
N LEU A 397 49.26 57.19 30.81
CA LEU A 397 49.75 55.86 31.17
C LEU A 397 50.70 55.94 32.38
N ASP A 398 50.64 54.97 33.29
CA ASP A 398 51.86 54.40 33.87
C ASP A 398 51.67 52.90 34.20
N PRO A 399 52.53 51.99 33.71
CA PRO A 399 52.44 50.55 33.89
C PRO A 399 53.49 50.06 34.91
N ASP A 400 53.07 49.64 36.10
CA ASP A 400 53.93 48.82 36.95
C ASP A 400 53.16 48.11 38.07
N ALA A 401 53.04 46.78 37.96
CA ALA A 401 53.04 45.83 39.08
C ALA A 401 52.77 44.40 38.57
N GLY A 402 53.86 43.67 38.33
CA GLY A 402 53.87 42.20 38.27
C GLY A 402 53.81 41.54 39.66
N PRO A 403 53.94 40.20 39.74
CA PRO A 403 52.98 39.32 40.41
C PRO A 403 53.45 38.77 41.78
N ALA A 404 52.52 38.24 42.59
CA ALA A 404 52.85 37.35 43.70
C ALA A 404 51.72 36.32 43.99
N ALA A 405 52.16 35.14 44.42
CA ALA A 405 51.46 33.86 44.43
C ALA A 405 50.74 33.52 45.76
N GLU A 406 49.89 32.47 45.66
CA GLU A 406 49.49 31.45 46.64
C GLU A 406 49.16 31.84 48.10
N THR A 407 47.95 31.46 48.57
CA THR A 407 47.76 30.30 49.49
C THR A 407 46.28 30.10 49.88
N ALA A 408 45.97 28.85 50.22
CA ALA A 408 44.66 28.27 50.51
C ALA A 408 44.01 28.72 51.84
N GLY A 409 42.69 28.51 51.98
CA GLY A 409 42.05 28.41 53.30
C GLY A 409 40.54 28.64 53.34
N ALA A 410 39.79 27.52 53.37
CA ALA A 410 38.38 27.29 53.75
C ALA A 410 37.61 28.33 54.60
N ALA A 411 36.30 28.50 54.35
CA ALA A 411 35.21 27.89 55.16
C ALA A 411 33.81 28.53 54.95
N ALA A 412 32.79 27.67 55.11
CA ALA A 412 31.38 27.92 55.48
C ALA A 412 30.41 28.56 54.44
N GLY A 413 29.18 28.10 54.25
CA GLY A 413 28.46 27.02 54.94
C GLY A 413 26.99 26.85 54.50
N ASN A 414 26.44 25.75 55.02
CA ASN A 414 25.06 25.42 55.37
C ASN A 414 24.07 24.83 54.32
N PRO A 415 23.36 23.72 54.67
CA PRO A 415 22.32 23.07 53.88
C PRO A 415 20.89 23.38 54.40
N GLY A 416 19.86 23.09 53.58
CA GLY A 416 18.44 23.28 53.95
C GLY A 416 17.45 22.35 53.23
N HIS A 417 16.99 21.34 53.96
CA HIS A 417 15.72 20.59 53.97
C HIS A 417 14.67 20.62 52.82
N ILE A 418 14.46 19.42 52.26
CA ILE A 418 13.23 18.57 52.12
C ILE A 418 11.82 19.16 52.41
N ARG A 419 10.93 19.08 51.40
CA ARG A 419 9.57 18.43 51.30
C ARG A 419 8.90 19.00 50.03
N GLY A 420 8.23 18.30 49.12
CA GLY A 420 7.71 16.94 49.03
C GLY A 420 6.33 17.01 48.35
N ASN A 421 6.17 16.43 47.15
CA ASN A 421 4.97 15.70 46.69
C ASN A 421 5.22 15.12 45.28
N GLY A 422 5.13 13.80 45.16
CA GLY A 422 5.64 13.03 44.02
C GLY A 422 4.62 12.69 42.93
N PRO A 423 5.05 11.94 41.90
CA PRO A 423 4.20 11.18 41.00
C PRO A 423 4.41 9.66 41.18
N GLY A 424 3.41 8.85 40.85
CA GLY A 424 3.56 7.40 40.73
C GLY A 424 2.94 6.89 39.43
N PRO A 425 3.62 5.99 38.69
CA PRO A 425 2.99 5.13 37.70
C PRO A 425 3.11 3.64 38.06
N SER A 426 1.98 2.94 37.96
CA SER A 426 1.87 1.47 37.89
C SER A 426 1.53 1.09 36.44
N GLY A 427 1.98 0.00 35.81
CA GLY A 427 2.82 -1.11 36.21
C GLY A 427 2.96 -2.07 35.01
N TRP A 428 4.11 -2.75 34.89
CA TRP A 428 4.31 -3.85 33.96
C TRP A 428 4.71 -5.09 34.74
N ARG A 429 3.88 -6.13 34.67
CA ARG A 429 4.07 -7.41 35.38
C ARG A 429 4.76 -8.40 34.43
N ARG A 430 5.91 -8.91 34.88
CA ARG A 430 6.83 -9.83 34.20
C ARG A 430 6.31 -11.28 34.36
N LEU A 431 6.10 -12.00 33.26
CA LEU A 431 5.85 -13.45 33.28
C LEU A 431 7.15 -14.22 33.02
N ARG A 432 7.43 -15.19 33.89
CA ARG A 432 8.61 -16.06 33.93
C ARG A 432 8.12 -17.50 33.79
N VAL A 433 8.54 -18.21 32.75
CA VAL A 433 8.46 -19.68 32.56
C VAL A 433 9.73 -20.02 31.76
N GLY A 434 10.63 -20.94 32.07
CA GLY A 434 10.61 -22.15 32.89
C GLY A 434 11.35 -23.21 32.07
N ARG A 435 12.69 -23.22 32.09
CA ARG A 435 13.53 -24.25 31.42
C ARG A 435 13.55 -25.52 32.27
N SER A 436 13.19 -26.66 31.68
CA SER A 436 13.49 -27.99 32.21
C SER A 436 14.54 -28.69 31.33
N HIS A 437 15.70 -28.98 31.91
CA HIS A 437 16.61 -30.01 31.44
C HIS A 437 16.08 -31.39 31.83
N ARG A 438 16.17 -32.37 30.92
CA ARG A 438 16.41 -33.78 31.25
C ARG A 438 17.43 -34.35 30.28
N SER A 439 18.48 -34.87 30.88
CA SER A 439 19.48 -35.81 30.37
C SER A 439 18.88 -37.20 30.18
N GLY A 440 19.34 -37.88 29.13
CA GLY A 440 19.06 -39.27 28.78
C GLY A 440 19.63 -39.56 27.41
#